data_AF-A0AA49IM29-F1
#
_entry.id   AF-A0AA49IM29-F1
#
_cell.length_a   1.000
_cell.length_b   1.000
_cell.length_c   1.000
_cell.angle_alpha   90.00
_cell.angle_beta   90.00
_cell.angle_gamma   90.00
#
_symmetry.space_group_name_H-M   'P 1'
#
loop_
_entity.id
_entity.type
_entity.pdbx_description
1 polymer ?
#
loop_
_entity_poly.entity_id
_entity_poly.type
_entity_poly.pdbx_seq_one_letter_code
_entity_poly.pdbx_strand_id
1 'polypeptide(L)'
;MNEQLEKLDYDIIEFIKNNPNIHKDKIREHFPNIESLDERLMLLSRSEQRQDIQGRPLKSKAGYIIPLSKLDTSFHPSNNYTGEYKISGKGKRVLQDHKIRLVEDRKSFWMKSILTPIGVSIATTILALIITWIVTKQILK
;
A
#
# COMPACT_ATOMS: atom_id res chain seq x y z
N MET A 1 1.83 -11.79 -13.15
CA MET A 1 2.42 -10.44 -13.16
C MET A 1 1.91 -9.76 -11.89
N ASN A 2 2.79 -9.44 -10.93
CA ASN A 2 2.39 -8.66 -9.75
C ASN A 2 2.31 -7.20 -10.23
N GLU A 3 1.12 -6.72 -10.58
CA GLU A 3 0.91 -5.31 -10.84
C GLU A 3 1.26 -4.53 -9.56
N GLN A 4 2.28 -3.68 -9.67
CA GLN A 4 2.72 -2.83 -8.58
C GLN A 4 1.71 -1.69 -8.48
N LEU A 5 0.95 -1.66 -7.38
CA LEU A 5 -0.03 -0.60 -7.14
C LEU A 5 0.66 0.75 -7.01
N GLU A 6 0.11 1.75 -7.68
CA GLU A 6 0.53 3.13 -7.53
C GLU A 6 -0.08 3.76 -6.28
N LYS A 7 0.48 4.89 -5.83
CA LYS A 7 -0.05 5.64 -4.68
C LYS A 7 -1.56 5.93 -4.83
N LEU A 8 -1.97 6.34 -6.02
CA LEU A 8 -3.37 6.64 -6.33
C LEU A 8 -4.29 5.43 -6.14
N ASP A 9 -3.80 4.22 -6.46
CA ASP A 9 -4.56 2.99 -6.28
C ASP A 9 -4.80 2.70 -4.79
N TYR A 10 -3.79 2.94 -3.95
CA TYR A 10 -3.94 2.86 -2.49
C TYR A 10 -4.96 3.89 -1.98
N ASP A 11 -4.91 5.12 -2.49
CA ASP A 11 -5.85 6.19 -2.12
C ASP A 11 -7.30 5.81 -2.48
N ILE A 12 -7.53 5.26 -3.68
CA ILE A 12 -8.84 4.77 -4.13
C ILE A 12 -9.33 3.61 -3.24
N ILE A 13 -8.48 2.62 -2.97
CA ILE A 13 -8.83 1.46 -2.13
C ILE A 13 -9.15 1.93 -0.70
N GLU A 14 -8.41 2.89 -0.15
CA GLU A 14 -8.66 3.48 1.18
C GLU A 14 -9.96 4.29 1.20
N PHE A 15 -10.26 5.05 0.15
CA PHE A 15 -11.52 5.77 0.03
C PHE A 15 -12.73 4.82 0.03
N ILE A 16 -12.68 3.74 -0.76
CA ILE A 16 -13.73 2.72 -0.80
C ILE A 16 -13.83 1.94 0.51
N LYS A 17 -12.72 1.73 1.23
CA LYS A 17 -12.74 1.13 2.57
C LYS A 17 -13.56 1.96 3.55
N ASN A 18 -13.38 3.29 3.50
CA ASN A 18 -14.01 4.22 4.43
C ASN A 18 -15.47 4.55 4.02
N ASN A 19 -15.83 4.28 2.77
CA ASN A 19 -17.18 4.49 2.22
C ASN A 19 -17.71 3.16 1.63
N PRO A 20 -18.24 2.24 2.45
CA PRO A 20 -18.73 0.96 1.95
C PRO A 20 -19.94 1.15 1.03
N ASN A 21 -20.00 0.37 -0.05
CA ASN A 21 -21.06 0.41 -1.07
C ASN A 21 -21.14 1.77 -1.81
N ILE A 22 -20.00 2.44 -1.98
CA ILE A 22 -19.93 3.74 -2.65
C ILE A 22 -20.12 3.60 -4.16
N HIS A 23 -20.94 4.48 -4.75
CA HIS A 23 -21.16 4.53 -6.20
C HIS A 23 -19.96 5.17 -6.92
N LYS A 24 -19.65 4.71 -8.14
CA LYS A 24 -18.55 5.21 -8.96
C LYS A 24 -18.57 6.73 -9.16
N ASP A 25 -19.75 7.34 -9.24
CA ASP A 25 -19.87 8.78 -9.43
C ASP A 25 -19.36 9.56 -8.22
N LYS A 26 -19.57 9.04 -7.00
CA LYS A 26 -19.00 9.63 -5.78
C LYS A 26 -17.49 9.46 -5.69
N ILE A 27 -16.96 8.36 -6.24
CA ILE A 27 -15.51 8.18 -6.39
C ILE A 27 -14.97 9.23 -7.38
N ARG A 28 -15.65 9.44 -8.51
CA ARG A 28 -15.28 10.46 -9.51
C ARG A 28 -15.34 11.88 -8.95
N GLU A 29 -16.35 12.21 -8.16
CA GLU A 29 -16.45 13.50 -7.45
C GLU A 29 -15.26 13.72 -6.50
N HIS A 30 -14.82 12.67 -5.79
CA HIS A 30 -13.68 12.76 -4.87
C HIS A 30 -12.32 12.80 -5.59
N PHE A 31 -12.23 12.16 -6.75
CA PHE A 31 -11.01 12.09 -7.56
C PHE A 31 -11.23 12.67 -8.98
N PRO A 32 -11.48 13.98 -9.11
CA PRO A 32 -11.90 14.59 -10.39
C PRO A 32 -10.80 14.61 -11.46
N ASN A 33 -9.53 14.52 -11.06
CA ASN A 33 -8.37 14.64 -11.96
C ASN A 33 -7.84 13.30 -12.48
N ILE A 34 -8.61 12.21 -12.33
CA ILE A 34 -8.23 10.88 -12.81
C ILE A 34 -8.91 10.64 -14.16
N GLU A 35 -8.16 10.84 -15.26
CA GLU A 35 -8.66 10.69 -16.63
C GLU A 35 -9.20 9.28 -16.92
N SER A 36 -8.56 8.24 -16.36
CA SER A 36 -8.91 6.82 -16.56
C SER A 36 -9.45 6.12 -15.30
N LEU A 37 -10.31 6.79 -14.54
CA LEU A 37 -10.86 6.22 -13.29
C LEU A 37 -11.58 4.88 -13.51
N ASP A 38 -12.38 4.74 -14.57
CA ASP A 38 -13.11 3.50 -14.86
C ASP A 38 -12.16 2.33 -15.15
N GLU A 39 -11.07 2.58 -15.88
CA GLU A 39 -10.05 1.56 -16.14
C GLU A 39 -9.32 1.15 -14.85
N ARG A 40 -8.97 2.12 -13.99
CA ARG A 40 -8.37 1.82 -12.68
C ARG A 40 -9.31 1.01 -11.80
N LEU A 41 -10.59 1.37 -11.74
CA LEU A 41 -11.59 0.60 -10.99
C LEU A 41 -11.75 -0.81 -11.55
N MET A 42 -11.69 -0.98 -12.88
CA MET A 42 -11.70 -2.29 -13.53
C MET A 42 -10.47 -3.13 -13.14
N LEU A 43 -9.27 -2.56 -13.20
CA LEU A 43 -8.02 -3.24 -12.82
C LEU A 43 -8.03 -3.62 -11.33
N LEU A 44 -8.45 -2.70 -10.45
CA LEU A 44 -8.58 -2.94 -9.02
C LEU A 44 -9.63 -4.00 -8.67
N SER A 45 -10.65 -4.14 -9.51
CA SER A 45 -11.70 -5.16 -9.37
C SER A 45 -11.31 -6.52 -9.96
N ARG A 46 -10.28 -6.56 -10.81
CA ARG A 46 -9.89 -7.74 -11.57
C ARG A 46 -9.55 -8.88 -10.62
N SER A 47 -10.28 -9.98 -10.78
CA SER A 47 -10.01 -11.19 -10.02
C SER A 47 -8.86 -11.97 -10.63
N GLU A 48 -8.02 -12.57 -9.79
CA GLU A 48 -7.00 -13.49 -10.27
C GLU A 48 -7.67 -14.82 -10.62
N GLN A 49 -7.85 -15.07 -11.91
CA GLN A 49 -8.26 -16.38 -12.40
C GLN A 49 -7.05 -17.31 -12.30
N ARG A 50 -7.08 -18.18 -11.30
CA ARG A 50 -6.06 -19.22 -11.12
C ARG A 50 -6.58 -20.51 -11.72
N GLN A 51 -5.70 -21.28 -12.33
CA GLN A 51 -5.98 -22.63 -12.78
C GLN A 51 -5.11 -23.61 -11.99
N ASP A 52 -5.61 -24.83 -11.76
CA ASP A 52 -4.79 -25.91 -11.23
C ASP A 52 -3.84 -26.47 -12.30
N ILE A 53 -3.02 -27.46 -11.93
CA ILE A 53 -2.04 -28.11 -12.83
C ILE A 53 -2.73 -28.78 -14.03
N GLN A 54 -4.04 -29.05 -13.95
CA GLN A 54 -4.85 -29.70 -14.98
C GLN A 54 -5.71 -28.68 -15.75
N GLY A 55 -5.47 -27.37 -15.57
CA GLY A 55 -6.20 -26.30 -16.26
C GLY A 55 -7.59 -26.01 -15.70
N ARG A 56 -7.98 -26.63 -14.57
CA ARG A 56 -9.30 -26.40 -13.96
C ARG A 56 -9.31 -25.05 -13.24
N PRO A 57 -10.38 -24.24 -13.36
CA PRO A 57 -10.46 -22.97 -12.66
C PRO A 57 -10.50 -23.20 -11.14
N LEU A 58 -9.51 -22.67 -10.44
CA LEU A 58 -9.52 -22.55 -8.97
C LEU A 58 -10.45 -21.41 -8.56
N LYS A 59 -10.95 -21.47 -7.32
CA LYS A 59 -11.80 -20.43 -6.74
C LYS A 59 -11.17 -19.05 -6.97
N SER A 60 -11.82 -18.25 -7.79
CA SER A 60 -11.36 -16.92 -8.19
C SER A 60 -11.18 -16.06 -6.94
N LYS A 61 -9.97 -15.52 -6.75
CA LYS A 61 -9.73 -14.55 -5.67
C LYS A 61 -10.20 -13.20 -6.17
N ALA A 62 -11.15 -12.59 -5.45
CA ALA A 62 -11.58 -11.23 -5.71
C ALA A 62 -10.38 -10.28 -5.81
N GLY A 63 -10.52 -9.24 -6.63
CA GLY A 63 -9.56 -8.14 -6.73
C GLY A 63 -9.39 -7.38 -5.41
N TYR A 64 -8.76 -6.22 -5.45
CA TYR A 64 -8.63 -5.35 -4.26
C TYR A 64 -9.97 -4.76 -3.83
N ILE A 65 -10.84 -4.47 -4.80
CA ILE A 65 -12.23 -4.04 -4.59
C ILE A 65 -13.21 -5.03 -5.25
N ILE A 66 -14.47 -4.96 -4.86
CA ILE A 66 -15.54 -5.85 -5.31
C ILE A 66 -16.67 -4.98 -5.88
N PRO A 67 -16.97 -5.08 -7.18
CA PRO A 67 -18.17 -4.47 -7.74
C PRO A 67 -19.41 -5.17 -7.17
N LEU A 68 -20.39 -4.40 -6.75
CA LEU A 68 -21.66 -4.92 -6.26
C LEU A 68 -22.62 -5.15 -7.41
N SER A 69 -23.37 -6.24 -7.30
CA SER A 69 -24.46 -6.57 -8.21
C SER A 69 -25.71 -6.80 -7.39
N LYS A 70 -26.85 -6.41 -7.95
CA LYS A 70 -28.16 -6.82 -7.45
C LYS A 70 -28.61 -7.99 -8.31
N LEU A 71 -29.00 -9.07 -7.64
CA LEU A 71 -29.64 -10.19 -8.30
C LEU A 71 -31.04 -9.73 -8.70
N ASP A 72 -31.26 -9.62 -10.01
CA ASP A 72 -32.61 -9.47 -10.51
C ASP A 72 -33.30 -10.83 -10.46
N THR A 73 -34.36 -10.97 -9.67
CA THR A 73 -35.12 -12.22 -9.54
C THR A 73 -36.20 -12.39 -10.61
N SER A 74 -36.16 -11.56 -11.66
CA SER A 74 -36.98 -11.68 -12.86
C SER A 74 -36.85 -13.05 -13.54
N PHE A 75 -37.79 -13.37 -14.44
CA PHE A 75 -37.86 -14.63 -15.20
C PHE A 75 -36.55 -15.01 -15.92
N HIS A 76 -35.64 -14.04 -16.11
CA HIS A 76 -34.23 -14.27 -16.46
C HIS A 76 -33.34 -13.61 -15.40
N PRO A 77 -32.72 -14.38 -14.50
CA PRO A 77 -31.86 -13.81 -13.48
C PRO A 77 -30.61 -13.19 -14.11
N SER A 78 -30.58 -11.86 -14.16
CA SER A 78 -29.43 -11.09 -14.62
C SER A 78 -28.72 -10.44 -13.43
N ASN A 79 -27.40 -10.56 -13.40
CA ASN A 79 -26.58 -9.91 -12.39
C ASN A 79 -26.36 -8.46 -12.82
N ASN A 80 -27.24 -7.56 -12.39
CA ASN A 80 -27.17 -6.15 -12.77
C ASN A 80 -26.15 -5.43 -11.89
N TYR A 81 -25.08 -4.95 -12.53
CA TYR A 81 -24.06 -4.17 -11.87
C TYR A 81 -24.65 -2.84 -11.37
N THR A 82 -24.49 -2.55 -10.07
CA THR A 82 -25.12 -1.37 -9.46
C THR A 82 -24.31 -0.09 -9.57
N GLY A 83 -23.08 -0.15 -10.10
CA GLY A 83 -22.15 0.97 -10.04
C GLY A 83 -21.47 1.15 -8.68
N GLU A 84 -21.82 0.32 -7.69
CA GLU A 84 -21.28 0.42 -6.33
C GLU A 84 -20.09 -0.53 -6.11
N TYR A 85 -19.20 -0.13 -5.20
CA TYR A 85 -18.02 -0.91 -4.84
C TYR A 85 -17.89 -1.08 -3.33
N LYS A 86 -17.28 -2.20 -2.93
CA LYS A 86 -16.80 -2.41 -1.56
C LYS A 86 -15.38 -2.96 -1.56
N ILE A 87 -14.66 -2.78 -0.46
CA ILE A 87 -13.32 -3.34 -0.32
C ILE A 87 -13.35 -4.86 -0.12
N SER A 88 -12.40 -5.58 -0.73
CA SER A 88 -12.22 -7.02 -0.52
C SER A 88 -11.30 -7.32 0.67
N GLY A 89 -11.20 -8.60 1.06
CA GLY A 89 -10.17 -9.03 2.01
C GLY A 89 -8.74 -8.80 1.50
N LYS A 90 -8.49 -8.93 0.18
CA LYS A 90 -7.20 -8.62 -0.45
C LYS A 90 -6.90 -7.13 -0.36
N GLY A 91 -7.88 -6.27 -0.62
CA GLY A 91 -7.77 -4.82 -0.47
C GLY A 91 -7.44 -4.39 0.96
N LYS A 92 -8.10 -4.98 1.97
CA LYS A 92 -7.79 -4.67 3.37
C LYS A 92 -6.36 -5.02 3.75
N ARG A 93 -5.87 -6.18 3.31
CA ARG A 93 -4.48 -6.62 3.56
C ARG A 93 -3.48 -5.72 2.88
N VAL A 94 -3.71 -5.37 1.61
CA VAL A 94 -2.75 -4.54 0.86
C VAL A 94 -2.61 -3.13 1.46
N LEU A 95 -3.70 -2.56 2.00
CA LEU A 95 -3.66 -1.29 2.72
C LEU A 95 -2.86 -1.41 4.04
N GLN A 96 -3.03 -2.52 4.76
CA GLN A 96 -2.28 -2.75 6.00
C GLN A 96 -0.78 -2.90 5.71
N ASP A 97 -0.42 -3.71 4.72
CA ASP A 97 0.97 -3.91 4.30
C ASP A 97 1.60 -2.59 3.84
N HIS A 98 0.84 -1.76 3.10
CA HIS A 98 1.31 -0.44 2.67
C HIS A 98 1.59 0.48 3.86
N LYS A 99 0.70 0.53 4.85
CA LYS A 99 0.91 1.34 6.07
C LYS A 99 2.12 0.88 6.86
N ILE A 100 2.34 -0.43 6.98
CA ILE A 100 3.53 -0.99 7.64
C ILE A 100 4.79 -0.57 6.90
N ARG A 101 4.83 -0.72 5.57
CA ARG A 101 5.98 -0.31 4.73
C ARG A 101 6.31 1.16 4.90
N LEU A 102 5.32 2.05 4.89
CA LEU A 102 5.56 3.49 5.09
C LEU A 102 6.18 3.81 6.46
N VAL A 103 5.79 3.07 7.51
CA VAL A 103 6.37 3.22 8.85
C VAL A 103 7.80 2.68 8.90
N GLU A 104 8.04 1.52 8.28
CA GLU A 104 9.37 0.90 8.19
C GLU A 104 10.35 1.78 7.39
N ASP A 105 9.91 2.32 6.25
CA ASP A 105 10.69 3.25 5.43
C ASP A 105 11.06 4.51 6.20
N ARG A 106 10.10 5.07 6.96
CA ARG A 106 10.37 6.20 7.85
C ARG A 106 11.39 5.81 8.92
N LYS A 107 11.22 4.68 9.60
CA LYS A 107 12.16 4.22 10.63
C LYS A 107 13.57 4.02 10.06
N SER A 108 13.68 3.39 8.90
CA SER A 108 14.94 3.19 8.18
C SER A 108 15.59 4.52 7.82
N PHE A 109 14.81 5.49 7.33
CA PHE A 109 15.27 6.84 7.05
C PHE A 109 15.83 7.53 8.30
N TRP A 110 15.11 7.48 9.43
CA TRP A 110 15.58 8.06 10.70
C TRP A 110 16.87 7.40 11.21
N MET A 111 16.95 6.07 11.15
CA MET A 111 18.17 5.34 11.51
C MET A 111 19.37 5.76 10.67
N LYS A 112 19.20 5.87 9.35
CA LYS A 112 20.29 6.19 8.40
C LYS A 112 20.64 7.67 8.32
N SER A 113 19.66 8.56 8.45
CA SER A 113 19.85 9.99 8.25
C SER A 113 20.24 10.74 9.51
N ILE A 114 19.80 10.29 10.69
CA ILE A 114 19.94 11.07 11.93
C ILE A 114 20.78 10.31 12.95
N LEU A 115 20.51 9.02 13.17
CA LEU A 115 21.26 8.27 14.18
C LEU A 115 22.70 7.97 13.76
N THR A 116 22.97 7.77 12.46
CA THR A 116 24.32 7.43 11.99
C THR A 116 25.31 8.60 12.14
N PRO A 117 24.99 9.83 11.69
CA PRO A 117 25.89 10.98 11.89
C PRO A 117 26.14 11.32 13.36
N ILE A 118 25.10 11.20 14.21
CA ILE A 118 25.22 11.44 15.66
C ILE A 118 26.12 10.39 16.31
N GLY A 119 25.91 9.11 16.01
CA GLY A 119 26.73 8.02 16.53
C GLY A 119 28.21 8.17 16.12
N VAL A 120 28.47 8.53 14.86
CA VAL A 120 29.83 8.79 14.36
C VAL A 120 30.46 10.00 15.07
N SER A 121 29.70 11.06 15.32
CA SER A 121 30.20 12.26 16.01
C SER A 121 30.58 11.99 17.47
N ILE A 122 29.78 11.21 18.20
CA ILE A 122 30.09 10.83 19.59
C ILE A 122 31.34 9.95 19.63
N ALA A 123 31.41 8.94 18.75
CA ALA A 123 32.56 8.03 18.70
C ALA A 123 33.87 8.78 18.36
N THR A 124 33.84 9.68 17.39
CA THR A 124 35.00 10.49 17.00
C THR A 124 35.42 11.46 18.10
N THR A 125 34.48 12.06 18.83
CA THR A 125 34.78 12.94 19.97
C THR A 125 35.47 12.19 21.10
N ILE A 126 34.97 11.00 21.46
CA ILE A 126 35.60 10.14 22.48
C ILE A 126 37.02 9.75 22.04
N LEU A 127 37.17 9.34 20.78
CA LEU A 127 38.48 8.96 20.24
C LEU A 127 39.48 10.13 20.28
N ALA A 128 39.03 11.33 19.88
CA ALA A 128 39.84 12.54 19.93
C ALA A 128 40.26 12.89 21.36
N LEU A 129 39.37 12.77 22.34
CA LEU A 129 39.69 12.99 23.75
C LEU A 129 40.74 11.99 24.27
N ILE A 130 40.62 10.71 23.92
CA ILE A 130 41.58 9.68 24.31
C ILE A 130 42.96 9.98 23.71
N ILE A 131 43.02 10.28 22.41
CA ILE A 131 44.28 10.61 21.72
C ILE A 131 44.90 11.87 22.34
N THR A 132 44.11 12.92 22.54
CA THR A 132 44.57 14.18 23.13
C THR A 132 45.14 13.94 24.53
N TRP A 133 44.47 13.14 25.35
CA TRP A 133 44.95 12.79 26.69
C TRP A 133 46.28 12.04 26.67
N ILE A 134 46.43 11.04 25.79
CA ILE A 134 47.68 10.28 25.62
C ILE A 134 48.82 11.21 25.20
N VAL A 135 48.60 12.03 24.18
CA VAL A 135 49.59 12.98 23.65
C VAL A 135 49.99 13.99 24.72
N THR A 136 49.03 14.57 25.42
CA THR A 136 49.28 15.53 26.51
C THR A 136 50.13 14.89 27.61
N LYS A 137 49.83 13.65 28.01
CA LYS A 137 50.63 12.91 29.00
C LYS A 137 52.06 12.60 28.55
N GLN A 138 52.29 12.42 27.25
CA GLN A 138 53.63 12.17 26.71
C GLN A 138 54.45 13.45 26.58
N ILE A 139 53.83 14.59 26.29
CA ILE A 139 54.51 15.88 26.15
C ILE A 139 54.80 16.54 27.50
N LEU A 140 53.95 16.35 28.52
CA LEU A 140 54.17 16.89 29.88
C LEU A 140 55.13 16.04 30.74
N LYS A 141 55.83 15.08 30.15
CA LYS A 141 56.80 14.21 30.81
C LYS A 141 58.21 14.58 30.40
#